data_AF-A0A534AT26-F1
#
_entry.id   AF-A0A534AT26-F1
#
_cell.length_a   1.000
_cell.length_b   1.000
_cell.length_c   1.000
_cell.angle_alpha   90.00
_cell.angle_beta   90.00
_cell.angle_gamma   90.00
#
_symmetry.space_group_name_H-M   'P 1'
#
loop_
_entity.id
_entity.type
_entity.pdbx_description
1 polymer ?
#
loop_
_entity_poly.entity_id
_entity_poly.type
_entity_poly.pdbx_seq_one_letter_code
_entity_poly.pdbx_strand_id
1 'polypeptide(L)'
;MTRPAVVGTLLWTILVCGAAVIVWRASYTTDLSGFLPRAPSATQRLLVAQLREGLASRLIIAAIAGADPRIRARLSAALARRLRAGTEFVSINNGESAELERQREFLFDHRYLLSESVTPQRFTVSGLRGALGDTLDLLASPAGLLAKSLLPRDPTGEMVQIIGQLGSGRPARTSDGVWSSRDGQRALLVARTRAAGSDIDGQQRAVRAIQQAFSAALAELGPADRSGVTLKMSGPGVFSVAARATIKNEVMRLSGLSAVIIVLGLLAVYRSAAAVILGLVPVASGALAGVACVALGFGVVHGITLGFGITLIGEAVDYSIYLFIQSRGLAGASPSDSAHWRRSVWPTIRLGLLT
;
A
#
# COMPACT_ATOMS: atom_id res chain seq x y z
N MET A 1 -14.26 -24.32 46.15
CA MET A 1 -13.59 -23.03 45.86
C MET A 1 -13.95 -22.05 46.95
N THR A 2 -12.99 -21.29 47.50
CA THR A 2 -13.28 -20.25 48.50
C THR A 2 -13.97 -19.06 47.83
N ARG A 3 -14.90 -18.38 48.52
CA ARG A 3 -15.59 -17.16 48.01
C ARG A 3 -14.67 -16.15 47.28
N PRO A 4 -13.46 -15.82 47.77
CA PRO A 4 -12.54 -14.91 47.07
C PRO A 4 -12.02 -15.46 45.72
N ALA A 5 -11.87 -16.77 45.56
CA ALA A 5 -11.44 -17.36 44.29
C ALA A 5 -12.51 -17.21 43.20
N VAL A 6 -13.79 -17.39 43.56
CA VAL A 6 -14.91 -17.25 42.62
C VAL A 6 -15.04 -15.81 42.13
N VAL A 7 -14.92 -14.82 43.03
CA VAL A 7 -14.95 -13.40 42.68
C VAL A 7 -13.79 -13.03 41.75
N GLY A 8 -12.58 -13.51 42.04
CA GLY A 8 -11.40 -13.27 41.20
C GLY A 8 -11.56 -13.83 39.79
N THR A 9 -12.04 -15.06 39.66
CA THR A 9 -12.28 -15.69 38.35
C THR A 9 -13.37 -14.94 37.56
N LEU A 10 -14.48 -14.57 38.19
CA LEU A 10 -15.55 -13.80 37.55
C LEU A 10 -15.05 -12.45 37.03
N LEU A 11 -14.30 -11.71 37.86
CA LEU A 11 -13.75 -10.42 37.48
C LEU A 11 -12.76 -10.55 36.32
N TRP A 12 -11.87 -11.55 36.36
CA TRP A 12 -10.97 -11.85 35.26
C TRP A 12 -11.72 -12.19 33.97
N THR A 13 -12.76 -13.04 34.03
CA THR A 13 -13.57 -13.40 32.86
C THR A 13 -14.25 -12.17 32.26
N ILE A 14 -14.82 -11.29 33.10
CA ILE A 14 -15.43 -10.03 32.64
C ILE A 14 -14.41 -9.16 31.92
N LEU A 15 -13.20 -9.00 32.49
CA LEU A 15 -12.13 -8.20 31.88
C LEU A 15 -11.69 -8.78 30.54
N VAL A 16 -11.49 -10.10 30.46
CA VAL A 16 -11.10 -10.78 29.21
C VAL A 16 -12.18 -10.65 28.15
N CYS A 17 -13.45 -10.87 28.50
CA CYS A 17 -14.57 -10.68 27.59
C CYS A 17 -14.69 -9.21 27.12
N GLY A 18 -14.54 -8.25 28.03
CA GLY A 18 -14.54 -6.83 27.71
C GLY A 18 -13.40 -6.46 26.76
N ALA A 19 -12.19 -6.93 27.04
CA ALA A 19 -11.04 -6.75 26.15
C ALA A 19 -11.27 -7.39 24.78
N ALA A 20 -11.85 -8.60 24.72
CA ALA A 20 -12.20 -9.25 23.46
C ALA A 20 -13.17 -8.42 22.61
N VAL A 21 -14.21 -7.84 23.24
CA VAL A 21 -15.16 -6.96 22.55
C VAL A 21 -14.49 -5.70 22.02
N ILE A 22 -13.58 -5.10 22.80
CA ILE A 22 -12.81 -3.92 22.37
C ILE A 22 -11.93 -4.27 21.16
N VAL A 23 -11.15 -5.36 21.26
CA VAL A 23 -10.24 -5.82 20.20
C VAL A 23 -11.01 -6.16 18.92
N TRP A 24 -12.20 -6.75 19.03
CA TRP A 24 -13.07 -7.03 17.90
C TRP A 24 -13.55 -5.74 17.20
N ARG A 25 -13.89 -4.71 17.97
CA ARG A 25 -14.39 -3.43 17.44
C ARG A 25 -13.30 -2.44 17.06
N ALA A 26 -12.04 -2.75 17.39
CA ALA A 26 -10.92 -1.86 17.13
C ALA A 26 -10.69 -1.68 15.62
N SER A 27 -10.25 -0.48 15.25
CA SER A 27 -9.81 -0.16 13.89
C SER A 27 -8.33 -0.47 13.73
N TYR A 28 -7.98 -1.26 12.72
CA TYR A 28 -6.60 -1.62 12.40
C TYR A 28 -6.15 -0.89 11.15
N THR A 29 -5.00 -0.21 11.21
CA THR A 29 -4.45 0.53 10.07
C THR A 29 -3.07 0.02 9.68
N THR A 30 -2.82 0.05 8.37
CA THR A 30 -1.48 -0.17 7.78
C THR A 30 -0.89 1.10 7.18
N ASP A 31 -1.52 2.25 7.42
CA ASP A 31 -0.99 3.54 6.98
C ASP A 31 0.27 3.88 7.78
N LEU A 32 1.38 4.02 7.05
CA LEU A 32 2.69 4.37 7.61
C LEU A 32 2.80 5.87 7.93
N SER A 33 1.81 6.69 7.53
CA SER A 33 1.84 8.12 7.78
C SER A 33 1.82 8.50 9.27
N GLY A 34 1.30 7.64 10.13
CA GLY A 34 1.30 7.83 11.59
C GLY A 34 2.69 7.88 12.22
N PHE A 35 3.74 7.47 11.49
CA PHE A 35 5.14 7.49 11.92
C PHE A 35 5.92 8.70 11.40
N LEU A 36 5.26 9.60 10.66
CA LEU A 36 5.88 10.83 10.19
C LEU A 36 5.84 11.91 11.29
N PRO A 37 6.77 12.88 11.27
CA PRO A 37 6.80 13.96 12.26
C PRO A 37 5.48 14.71 12.32
N ARG A 38 4.94 14.92 13.54
CA ARG A 38 3.67 15.65 13.74
C ARG A 38 3.78 17.14 13.43
N ALA A 39 4.97 17.72 13.54
CA ALA A 39 5.27 19.11 13.21
C ALA A 39 6.50 19.20 12.30
N PRO A 40 6.38 18.88 11.00
CA PRO A 40 7.52 18.94 10.08
C PRO A 40 7.86 20.39 9.74
N SER A 41 9.14 20.66 9.50
CA SER A 41 9.57 21.92 8.89
C SER A 41 8.93 22.10 7.49
N ALA A 42 8.96 23.32 6.92
CA ALA A 42 8.38 23.57 5.60
C ALA A 42 8.94 22.63 4.52
N THR A 43 10.25 22.39 4.51
CA THR A 43 10.92 21.46 3.59
C THR A 43 10.52 20.00 3.83
N GLN A 44 10.41 19.59 5.10
CA GLN A 44 9.99 18.24 5.45
C GLN A 44 8.52 17.98 5.08
N ARG A 45 7.63 18.98 5.21
CA ARG A 45 6.23 18.86 4.75
C ARG A 45 6.15 18.59 3.25
N LEU A 46 6.97 19.28 2.46
CA LEU A 46 7.00 19.08 1.01
C LEU A 46 7.52 17.69 0.64
N LEU A 47 8.58 17.22 1.30
CA LEU A 47 9.09 15.86 1.12
C LEU A 47 8.06 14.81 1.52
N VAL A 48 7.42 14.97 2.68
CA VAL A 48 6.35 14.08 3.16
C VAL A 48 5.17 14.07 2.20
N ALA A 49 4.75 15.23 1.70
CA ALA A 49 3.69 15.32 0.70
C ALA A 49 4.07 14.60 -0.59
N GLN A 50 5.31 14.73 -1.07
CA GLN A 50 5.79 14.00 -2.24
C GLN A 50 5.88 12.48 -2.01
N LEU A 51 6.26 12.03 -0.81
CA LEU A 51 6.29 10.61 -0.47
C LEU A 51 4.87 10.02 -0.38
N ARG A 52 3.91 10.72 0.24
CA ARG A 52 2.53 10.24 0.41
C ARG A 52 1.68 10.39 -0.84
N GLU A 53 1.73 11.57 -1.45
CA GLU A 53 0.79 12.02 -2.49
C GLU A 53 1.45 12.30 -3.84
N GLY A 54 2.79 12.35 -3.87
CA GLY A 54 3.55 12.64 -5.07
C GLY A 54 3.28 11.63 -6.18
N LEU A 55 3.50 12.08 -7.41
CA LEU A 55 3.18 11.30 -8.60
C LEU A 55 3.84 9.91 -8.54
N ALA A 56 5.14 9.87 -8.22
CA ALA A 56 5.94 8.65 -8.24
C ALA A 56 5.43 7.56 -7.29
N SER A 57 4.88 7.92 -6.11
CA SER A 57 4.41 6.94 -5.13
C SER A 57 3.07 6.29 -5.51
N ARG A 58 2.36 6.84 -6.50
CA ARG A 58 1.02 6.43 -6.95
C ARG A 58 1.00 5.83 -8.35
N LEU A 59 2.15 5.64 -8.97
CA LEU A 59 2.25 5.06 -10.31
C LEU A 59 2.31 3.54 -10.27
N ILE A 60 1.52 2.92 -11.14
CA ILE A 60 1.61 1.51 -11.50
C ILE A 60 1.84 1.43 -13.00
N ILE A 61 2.93 0.78 -13.39
CA ILE A 61 3.22 0.43 -14.78
C ILE A 61 2.79 -1.03 -14.97
N ALA A 62 1.80 -1.24 -15.84
CA ALA A 62 1.36 -2.55 -16.28
C ALA A 62 1.96 -2.86 -17.66
N ALA A 63 2.40 -4.11 -17.84
CA ALA A 63 2.93 -4.61 -19.09
C ALA A 63 2.21 -5.92 -19.47
N ILE A 64 1.64 -5.95 -20.66
CA ILE A 64 1.03 -7.13 -21.26
C ILE A 64 2.06 -7.75 -22.19
N ALA A 65 2.46 -8.99 -21.93
CA ALA A 65 3.45 -9.73 -22.72
C ALA A 65 2.83 -11.00 -23.32
N GLY A 66 3.46 -11.55 -24.37
CA GLY A 66 2.94 -12.68 -25.14
C GLY A 66 2.03 -12.24 -26.29
N ALA A 67 1.44 -13.22 -26.98
CA ALA A 67 0.59 -13.05 -28.18
C ALA A 67 1.20 -12.16 -29.29
N ASP A 68 0.41 -11.90 -30.34
CA ASP A 68 0.77 -10.96 -31.42
C ASP A 68 0.62 -9.49 -30.97
N PRO A 69 1.42 -8.53 -31.51
CA PRO A 69 1.25 -7.10 -31.22
C PRO A 69 -0.19 -6.58 -31.32
N ARG A 70 -0.97 -7.04 -32.31
CA ARG A 70 -2.37 -6.62 -32.48
C ARG A 70 -3.26 -7.09 -31.33
N ILE A 71 -3.04 -8.31 -30.85
CA ILE A 71 -3.77 -8.87 -29.70
C ILE A 71 -3.39 -8.11 -28.44
N ARG A 72 -2.10 -7.83 -28.21
CA ARG A 72 -1.64 -7.03 -27.08
C ARG A 72 -2.24 -5.62 -27.09
N ALA A 73 -2.33 -4.99 -28.25
CA ALA A 73 -2.92 -3.66 -28.39
C ALA A 73 -4.42 -3.67 -28.09
N ARG A 74 -5.17 -4.65 -28.61
CA ARG A 74 -6.59 -4.84 -28.27
C ARG A 74 -6.79 -5.06 -26.77
N LEU A 75 -5.97 -5.91 -26.14
CA LEU A 75 -6.01 -6.14 -24.70
C LEU A 75 -5.67 -4.87 -23.90
N SER A 76 -4.65 -4.12 -24.32
CA SER A 76 -4.26 -2.85 -23.68
C SER A 76 -5.39 -1.82 -23.74
N ALA A 77 -6.02 -1.65 -24.90
CA ALA A 77 -7.16 -0.75 -25.08
C ALA A 77 -8.39 -1.19 -24.26
N ALA A 78 -8.69 -2.49 -24.26
CA ALA A 78 -9.79 -3.06 -23.49
C ALA A 78 -9.57 -2.92 -21.97
N LEU A 79 -8.35 -3.17 -21.51
CA LEU A 79 -7.93 -2.94 -20.12
C LEU A 79 -8.05 -1.47 -19.73
N ALA A 80 -7.51 -0.56 -20.55
CA ALA A 80 -7.56 0.88 -20.29
C ALA A 80 -9.00 1.38 -20.17
N ARG A 81 -9.89 0.97 -21.09
CA ARG A 81 -11.32 1.36 -21.08
C ARG A 81 -12.04 0.93 -19.81
N ARG A 82 -11.79 -0.31 -19.35
CA ARG A 82 -12.36 -0.84 -18.09
C ARG A 82 -11.86 -0.10 -16.87
N LEU A 83 -10.55 0.15 -16.80
CA LEU A 83 -9.94 0.84 -15.67
C LEU A 83 -10.38 2.31 -15.56
N ARG A 84 -10.63 2.98 -16.69
CA ARG A 84 -11.17 4.34 -16.73
C ARG A 84 -12.61 4.45 -16.23
N ALA A 85 -13.39 3.38 -16.34
CA ALA A 85 -14.75 3.33 -15.80
C ALA A 85 -14.79 3.13 -14.28
N GLY A 86 -13.68 2.71 -13.67
CA GLY A 86 -13.56 2.52 -12.22
C GLY A 86 -13.20 3.80 -11.47
N THR A 87 -13.35 3.76 -10.14
CA THR A 87 -13.05 4.89 -9.24
C THR A 87 -11.64 4.87 -8.65
N GLU A 88 -10.94 3.72 -8.75
CA GLU A 88 -9.65 3.47 -8.10
C GLU A 88 -8.48 4.28 -8.72
N PHE A 89 -8.67 4.87 -9.91
CA PHE A 89 -7.63 5.57 -10.65
C PHE A 89 -7.99 7.03 -10.91
N VAL A 90 -6.97 7.87 -10.95
CA VAL A 90 -7.08 9.27 -11.38
C VAL A 90 -6.82 9.39 -12.88
N SER A 91 -5.90 8.59 -13.42
CA SER A 91 -5.61 8.56 -14.85
C SER A 91 -5.08 7.20 -15.28
N ILE A 92 -5.41 6.82 -16.52
CA ILE A 92 -4.97 5.59 -17.18
C ILE A 92 -4.50 5.95 -18.59
N ASN A 93 -3.20 5.80 -18.83
CA ASN A 93 -2.55 6.15 -20.09
C ASN A 93 -1.88 4.92 -20.70
N ASN A 94 -2.21 4.61 -21.94
CA ASN A 94 -1.62 3.50 -22.69
C ASN A 94 -1.15 3.94 -24.08
N GLY A 95 -1.05 5.24 -24.34
CA GLY A 95 -0.65 5.79 -25.65
C GLY A 95 -1.74 5.83 -26.72
N GLU A 96 -2.99 5.55 -26.36
CA GLU A 96 -4.13 5.59 -27.29
C GLU A 96 -4.36 7.01 -27.84
N SER A 97 -4.53 7.12 -29.17
CA SER A 97 -4.63 8.41 -29.88
C SER A 97 -5.78 9.29 -29.39
N ALA A 98 -6.91 8.71 -29.00
CA ALA A 98 -8.06 9.48 -28.51
C ALA A 98 -7.76 10.25 -27.21
N GLU A 99 -6.88 9.73 -26.36
CA GLU A 99 -6.46 10.41 -25.14
C GLU A 99 -5.45 11.51 -25.44
N LEU A 100 -4.51 11.25 -26.33
CA LEU A 100 -3.58 12.25 -26.84
C LEU A 100 -4.32 13.44 -27.47
N GLU A 101 -5.40 13.16 -28.21
CA GLU A 101 -6.22 14.20 -28.82
C GLU A 101 -6.93 15.06 -27.77
N ARG A 102 -7.53 14.46 -26.74
CA ARG A 102 -8.13 15.21 -25.61
C ARG A 102 -7.11 16.07 -24.87
N GLN A 103 -5.90 15.54 -24.64
CA GLN A 103 -4.82 16.29 -23.99
C GLN A 103 -4.35 17.44 -24.89
N ARG A 104 -4.25 17.20 -26.20
CA ARG A 104 -3.91 18.23 -27.18
C ARG A 104 -4.95 19.35 -27.20
N GLU A 105 -6.23 19.01 -27.22
CA GLU A 105 -7.34 19.97 -27.21
C GLU A 105 -7.32 20.81 -25.92
N PHE A 106 -7.16 20.17 -24.76
CA PHE A 106 -7.03 20.89 -23.49
C PHE A 106 -5.85 21.89 -23.49
N LEU A 107 -4.67 21.46 -23.94
CA LEU A 107 -3.50 22.34 -24.07
C LEU A 107 -3.77 23.49 -25.04
N PHE A 108 -4.43 23.21 -26.16
CA PHE A 108 -4.75 24.20 -27.17
C PHE A 108 -5.71 25.27 -26.66
N ASP A 109 -6.78 24.87 -25.96
CA ASP A 109 -7.78 25.76 -25.39
C ASP A 109 -7.21 26.64 -24.27
N HIS A 110 -6.25 26.12 -23.50
CA HIS A 110 -5.61 26.81 -22.38
C HIS A 110 -4.23 27.39 -22.73
N ARG A 111 -3.85 27.42 -24.02
CA ARG A 111 -2.47 27.75 -24.44
C ARG A 111 -1.95 29.08 -23.91
N TYR A 112 -2.79 30.11 -23.84
CA TYR A 112 -2.36 31.42 -23.34
C TYR A 112 -2.15 31.49 -21.82
N LEU A 113 -2.72 30.55 -21.08
CA LEU A 113 -2.52 30.43 -19.63
C LEU A 113 -1.32 29.55 -19.29
N LEU A 114 -1.01 28.59 -20.17
CA LEU A 114 0.04 27.58 -19.96
C LEU A 114 1.38 27.98 -20.57
N SER A 115 1.37 28.82 -21.60
CA SER A 115 2.59 29.24 -22.28
C SER A 115 3.37 30.26 -21.47
N GLU A 116 4.62 29.93 -21.11
CA GLU A 116 5.51 30.83 -20.37
C GLU A 116 5.90 32.09 -21.18
N SER A 117 5.74 32.08 -22.52
CA SER A 117 6.02 33.24 -23.38
C SER A 117 4.93 34.32 -23.34
N VAL A 118 3.80 34.04 -22.67
CA VAL A 118 2.70 34.99 -22.57
C VAL A 118 2.99 36.05 -21.51
N THR A 119 3.35 37.24 -21.99
CA THR A 119 3.58 38.44 -21.19
C THR A 119 2.73 39.60 -21.73
N PRO A 120 2.47 40.68 -20.95
CA PRO A 120 1.77 41.85 -21.46
C PRO A 120 2.38 42.41 -22.75
N GLN A 121 3.71 42.33 -22.89
CA GLN A 121 4.45 42.77 -24.07
C GLN A 121 4.12 41.93 -25.32
N ARG A 122 3.85 40.63 -25.14
CA ARG A 122 3.47 39.70 -26.22
C ARG A 122 2.20 40.14 -26.96
N PHE A 123 1.28 40.80 -26.25
CA PHE A 123 0.02 41.30 -26.79
C PHE A 123 0.03 42.78 -27.20
N THR A 124 1.20 43.41 -27.24
CA THR A 124 1.36 44.73 -27.89
C THR A 124 1.40 44.57 -29.42
N VAL A 125 1.20 45.67 -30.15
CA VAL A 125 1.27 45.65 -31.63
C VAL A 125 2.62 45.14 -32.15
N SER A 126 3.72 45.54 -31.51
CA SER A 126 5.06 45.05 -31.85
C SER A 126 5.24 43.58 -31.50
N GLY A 127 4.75 43.14 -30.32
CA GLY A 127 4.79 41.75 -29.88
C GLY A 127 4.02 40.80 -30.80
N LEU A 128 2.80 41.17 -31.18
CA LEU A 128 1.98 40.38 -32.11
C LEU A 128 2.60 40.31 -33.51
N ARG A 129 3.18 41.41 -34.00
CA ARG A 129 3.89 41.43 -35.28
C ARG A 129 5.12 40.50 -35.25
N GLY A 130 5.86 40.50 -34.13
CA GLY A 130 6.96 39.56 -33.91
C GLY A 130 6.49 38.11 -33.92
N ALA A 131 5.47 37.77 -33.13
CA ALA A 131 4.95 36.40 -33.04
C ALA A 131 4.39 35.89 -34.38
N LEU A 132 3.72 36.75 -35.15
CA LEU A 132 3.29 36.43 -36.51
C LEU A 132 4.48 36.21 -37.45
N GLY A 133 5.52 37.03 -37.34
CA GLY A 133 6.78 36.85 -38.06
C GLY A 133 7.41 35.49 -37.78
N ASP A 134 7.57 35.13 -36.50
CA ASP A 134 8.10 33.84 -36.07
C ASP A 134 7.27 32.67 -36.61
N THR A 135 5.94 32.81 -36.62
CA THR A 135 5.03 31.78 -37.13
C THR A 135 5.11 31.66 -38.66
N LEU A 136 5.33 32.77 -39.38
CA LEU A 136 5.57 32.78 -40.83
C LEU A 136 6.92 32.12 -41.18
N ASP A 137 7.96 32.39 -40.40
CA ASP A 137 9.26 31.73 -40.56
C ASP A 137 9.14 30.22 -40.30
N LEU A 138 8.36 29.81 -39.30
CA LEU A 138 8.05 28.41 -39.04
C LEU A 138 7.30 27.76 -40.22
N LEU A 139 6.36 28.48 -40.85
CA LEU A 139 5.65 28.03 -42.05
C LEU A 139 6.57 27.84 -43.25
N ALA A 140 7.61 28.66 -43.37
CA ALA A 140 8.63 28.55 -44.42
C ALA A 140 9.63 27.39 -44.16
N SER A 141 9.62 26.80 -42.96
CA SER A 141 10.49 25.69 -42.57
C SER A 141 9.91 24.30 -42.90
N PRO A 142 10.69 23.21 -42.80
CA PRO A 142 10.18 21.84 -42.90
C PRO A 142 9.07 21.49 -41.88
N ALA A 143 8.95 22.24 -40.78
CA ALA A 143 7.89 22.09 -39.79
C ALA A 143 6.57 22.80 -40.19
N GLY A 144 6.54 23.53 -41.31
CA GLY A 144 5.42 24.35 -41.74
C GLY A 144 4.11 23.59 -42.01
N LEU A 145 4.20 22.29 -42.34
CA LEU A 145 3.01 21.44 -42.52
C LEU A 145 2.17 21.30 -41.24
N LEU A 146 2.82 21.28 -40.06
CA LEU A 146 2.13 21.25 -38.76
C LEU A 146 1.62 22.64 -38.36
N ALA A 147 2.37 23.70 -38.69
CA ALA A 147 2.00 25.08 -38.37
C ALA A 147 0.79 25.57 -39.21
N LYS A 148 0.64 25.09 -40.44
CA LYS A 148 -0.42 25.53 -41.37
C LYS A 148 -1.84 25.28 -40.86
N SER A 149 -2.07 24.16 -40.18
CA SER A 149 -3.39 23.83 -39.62
C SER A 149 -3.70 24.60 -38.33
N LEU A 150 -2.65 25.04 -37.61
CA LEU A 150 -2.78 25.73 -36.32
C LEU A 150 -2.90 27.24 -36.48
N LEU A 151 -2.24 27.84 -37.48
CA LEU A 151 -2.14 29.30 -37.65
C LEU A 151 -3.49 30.06 -37.57
N PRO A 152 -4.59 29.60 -38.20
CA PRO A 152 -5.87 30.32 -38.10
C PRO A 152 -6.44 30.37 -36.68
N ARG A 153 -6.05 29.43 -35.83
CA ARG A 153 -6.55 29.29 -34.45
C ARG A 153 -5.52 29.68 -33.40
N ASP A 154 -4.23 29.75 -33.75
CA ASP A 154 -3.12 30.15 -32.90
C ASP A 154 -2.10 31.00 -33.69
N PRO A 155 -2.42 32.28 -34.00
CA PRO A 155 -1.56 33.16 -34.80
C PRO A 155 -0.27 33.55 -34.07
N THR A 156 -0.23 33.36 -32.76
CA THR A 156 0.90 33.65 -31.86
C THR A 156 1.86 32.46 -31.70
N GLY A 157 1.49 31.28 -32.20
CA GLY A 157 2.32 30.07 -32.15
C GLY A 157 2.55 29.50 -30.74
N GLU A 158 1.69 29.81 -29.77
CA GLU A 158 1.88 29.43 -28.36
C GLU A 158 1.78 27.91 -28.16
N MET A 159 1.00 27.20 -28.98
CA MET A 159 0.94 25.75 -28.93
C MET A 159 2.31 25.11 -29.26
N VAL A 160 3.05 25.70 -30.20
CA VAL A 160 4.39 25.22 -30.57
C VAL A 160 5.38 25.49 -29.43
N GLN A 161 5.25 26.64 -28.75
CA GLN A 161 6.05 26.96 -27.56
C GLN A 161 5.81 25.95 -26.44
N ILE A 162 4.54 25.64 -26.14
CA ILE A 162 4.17 24.64 -25.13
C ILE A 162 4.73 23.27 -25.49
N ILE A 163 4.60 22.81 -26.74
CA ILE A 163 5.16 21.53 -27.18
C ILE A 163 6.68 21.50 -27.03
N GLY A 164 7.36 22.59 -27.40
CA GLY A 164 8.81 22.73 -27.24
C GLY A 164 9.26 22.68 -25.78
N GLN A 165 8.50 23.31 -24.88
CA GLN A 165 8.76 23.27 -23.43
C GLN A 165 8.50 21.89 -22.82
N LEU A 166 7.46 21.19 -23.27
CA LEU A 166 7.11 19.84 -22.82
C LEU A 166 8.07 18.75 -23.36
N GLY A 167 8.78 19.03 -24.47
CA GLY A 167 9.39 17.99 -25.29
C GLY A 167 10.86 18.22 -25.64
N SER A 168 11.77 17.68 -24.83
CA SER A 168 13.12 17.25 -25.26
C SER A 168 13.34 15.73 -25.11
N GLY A 169 12.32 14.99 -24.65
CA GLY A 169 12.38 13.55 -24.44
C GLY A 169 12.04 12.74 -25.70
N ARG A 170 12.65 11.56 -25.86
CA ARG A 170 12.26 10.60 -26.91
C ARG A 170 10.83 10.11 -26.66
N PRO A 171 9.91 10.19 -27.65
CA PRO A 171 8.55 9.69 -27.50
C PRO A 171 8.56 8.19 -27.21
N ALA A 172 7.60 7.73 -26.41
CA ALA A 172 7.42 6.30 -26.15
C ALA A 172 7.10 5.58 -27.47
N ARG A 173 7.72 4.41 -27.69
CA ARG A 173 7.46 3.60 -28.89
C ARG A 173 5.99 3.17 -28.90
N THR A 174 5.32 3.29 -30.03
CA THR A 174 3.95 2.82 -30.21
C THR A 174 3.88 1.64 -31.18
N SER A 175 3.04 0.64 -30.88
CA SER A 175 2.67 -0.44 -31.80
C SER A 175 1.16 -0.53 -31.81
N ASP A 176 0.55 -0.55 -33.00
CA ASP A 176 -0.91 -0.72 -33.17
C ASP A 176 -1.74 0.28 -32.32
N GLY A 177 -1.24 1.51 -32.18
CA GLY A 177 -1.93 2.60 -31.47
C GLY A 177 -1.80 2.60 -29.94
N VAL A 178 -0.96 1.74 -29.36
CA VAL A 178 -0.65 1.75 -27.92
C VAL A 178 0.85 1.81 -27.65
N TRP A 179 1.26 2.25 -26.46
CA TRP A 179 2.65 2.20 -26.04
C TRP A 179 3.18 0.77 -26.00
N SER A 180 4.39 0.60 -26.48
CA SER A 180 5.11 -0.67 -26.49
C SER A 180 6.49 -0.52 -25.85
N SER A 181 7.02 -1.62 -25.32
CA SER A 181 8.40 -1.68 -24.86
C SER A 181 9.38 -1.47 -26.02
N ARG A 182 10.63 -1.13 -25.69
CA ARG A 182 11.69 -0.89 -26.70
C ARG A 182 11.90 -2.07 -27.65
N ASP A 183 11.81 -3.28 -27.13
CA ASP A 183 11.88 -4.55 -27.87
C ASP A 183 10.58 -4.93 -28.61
N GLY A 184 9.51 -4.16 -28.45
CA GLY A 184 8.19 -4.42 -29.03
C GLY A 184 7.43 -5.59 -28.41
N GLN A 185 8.00 -6.29 -27.42
CA GLN A 185 7.45 -7.53 -26.87
C GLN A 185 6.32 -7.32 -25.85
N ARG A 186 6.11 -6.09 -25.40
CA ARG A 186 5.13 -5.76 -24.36
C ARG A 186 4.33 -4.54 -24.76
N ALA A 187 3.01 -4.58 -24.54
CA ALA A 187 2.19 -3.37 -24.51
C ALA A 187 2.22 -2.77 -23.11
N LEU A 188 2.37 -1.46 -23.01
CA LEU A 188 2.57 -0.74 -21.75
C LEU A 188 1.35 0.13 -21.41
N LEU A 189 1.04 0.19 -20.12
CA LEU A 189 -0.01 1.03 -19.55
C LEU A 189 0.51 1.63 -18.25
N VAL A 190 0.27 2.92 -18.07
CA VAL A 190 0.59 3.67 -16.85
C VAL A 190 -0.69 4.09 -16.18
N ALA A 191 -0.87 3.65 -14.93
CA ALA A 191 -2.00 3.96 -14.09
C ALA A 191 -1.56 4.82 -12.91
N ARG A 192 -2.29 5.90 -12.64
CA ARG A 192 -2.13 6.70 -11.42
C ARG A 192 -3.26 6.39 -10.45
N THR A 193 -2.93 5.82 -9.30
CA THR A 193 -3.93 5.42 -8.30
C THR A 193 -4.54 6.62 -7.58
N ARG A 194 -5.82 6.50 -7.19
CA ARG A 194 -6.52 7.52 -6.39
C ARG A 194 -6.07 7.48 -4.93
N ALA A 195 -5.83 6.29 -4.39
CA ALA A 195 -5.25 6.10 -3.08
C ALA A 195 -3.85 6.72 -2.99
N ALA A 196 -3.49 7.22 -1.81
CA ALA A 196 -2.13 7.65 -1.51
C ALA A 196 -1.16 6.47 -1.56
N GLY A 197 0.12 6.72 -1.84
CA GLY A 197 1.14 5.64 -1.91
C GLY A 197 1.30 4.90 -0.57
N SER A 198 1.05 5.60 0.54
CA SER A 198 1.05 5.06 1.91
C SER A 198 -0.16 4.21 2.27
N ASP A 199 -1.28 4.32 1.55
CA ASP A 199 -2.50 3.55 1.80
C ASP A 199 -2.40 2.18 1.13
N ILE A 200 -1.80 1.20 1.83
CA ILE A 200 -1.56 -0.14 1.29
C ILE A 200 -2.88 -0.87 0.97
N ASP A 201 -3.95 -0.63 1.73
CA ASP A 201 -5.27 -1.20 1.47
C ASP A 201 -5.87 -0.64 0.16
N GLY A 202 -5.75 0.67 -0.06
CA GLY A 202 -6.12 1.32 -1.32
C GLY A 202 -5.27 0.87 -2.50
N GLN A 203 -3.95 0.75 -2.34
CA GLN A 203 -3.09 0.20 -3.39
C GLN A 203 -3.48 -1.26 -3.70
N GLN A 204 -3.87 -2.06 -2.71
CA GLN A 204 -4.34 -3.43 -2.92
C GLN A 204 -5.63 -3.49 -3.74
N ARG A 205 -6.58 -2.57 -3.52
CA ARG A 205 -7.79 -2.46 -4.35
C ARG A 205 -7.43 -2.11 -5.80
N ALA A 206 -6.53 -1.15 -6.01
CA ALA A 206 -6.06 -0.79 -7.34
C ALA A 206 -5.37 -1.97 -8.07
N VAL A 207 -4.48 -2.69 -7.40
CA VAL A 207 -3.81 -3.88 -7.97
C VAL A 207 -4.84 -4.95 -8.37
N ARG A 208 -5.81 -5.25 -7.49
CA ARG A 208 -6.89 -6.20 -7.79
C ARG A 208 -7.76 -5.73 -8.96
N ALA A 209 -8.06 -4.44 -9.06
CA ALA A 209 -8.84 -3.88 -10.16
C ALA A 209 -8.13 -4.08 -11.51
N ILE A 210 -6.81 -3.90 -11.58
CA ILE A 210 -6.01 -4.19 -12.79
C ILE A 210 -6.06 -5.68 -13.13
N GLN A 211 -5.86 -6.55 -12.14
CA GLN A 211 -5.90 -8.00 -12.35
C GLN A 211 -7.27 -8.46 -12.86
N GLN A 212 -8.36 -8.01 -12.23
CA GLN A 212 -9.73 -8.33 -12.62
C GLN A 212 -10.07 -7.79 -14.02
N ALA A 213 -9.72 -6.54 -14.31
CA ALA A 213 -9.95 -5.93 -15.62
C ALA A 213 -9.16 -6.64 -16.72
N PHE A 214 -7.93 -7.09 -16.42
CA PHE A 214 -7.12 -7.89 -17.34
C PHE A 214 -7.71 -9.27 -17.57
N SER A 215 -8.11 -9.98 -16.51
CA SER A 215 -8.78 -11.28 -16.63
C SER A 215 -10.08 -11.19 -17.45
N ALA A 216 -10.87 -10.13 -17.24
CA ALA A 216 -12.07 -9.86 -18.02
C ALA A 216 -11.76 -9.58 -19.50
N ALA A 217 -10.74 -8.77 -19.80
CA ALA A 217 -10.30 -8.51 -21.17
C ALA A 217 -9.75 -9.77 -21.85
N LEU A 218 -9.02 -10.61 -21.12
CA LEU A 218 -8.49 -11.88 -21.62
C LEU A 218 -9.63 -12.87 -21.93
N ALA A 219 -10.70 -12.86 -21.14
CA ALA A 219 -11.89 -13.69 -21.35
C ALA A 219 -12.70 -13.32 -22.61
N GLU A 220 -12.45 -12.18 -23.25
CA GLU A 220 -13.08 -11.81 -24.53
C GLU A 220 -12.35 -12.40 -25.74
N LEU A 221 -11.10 -12.85 -25.57
CA LEU A 221 -10.32 -13.45 -26.65
C LEU A 221 -10.69 -14.93 -26.89
N GLY A 222 -10.44 -15.44 -28.09
CA GLY A 222 -10.56 -16.88 -28.39
C GLY A 222 -9.54 -17.72 -27.61
N PRO A 223 -9.79 -19.03 -27.37
CA PRO A 223 -8.90 -19.88 -26.57
C PRO A 223 -7.44 -19.91 -27.05
N ALA A 224 -7.24 -19.90 -28.37
CA ALA A 224 -5.90 -19.90 -28.98
C ALA A 224 -5.11 -18.61 -28.68
N ASP A 225 -5.80 -17.46 -28.66
CA ASP A 225 -5.19 -16.14 -28.47
C ASP A 225 -4.87 -15.82 -27.00
N ARG A 226 -5.45 -16.59 -26.06
CA ARG A 226 -5.19 -16.44 -24.61
C ARG A 226 -3.87 -17.09 -24.17
N SER A 227 -3.40 -18.08 -24.91
CA SER A 227 -2.24 -18.88 -24.49
C SER A 227 -0.97 -18.03 -24.45
N GLY A 228 -0.27 -18.06 -23.32
CA GLY A 228 0.99 -17.33 -23.13
C GLY A 228 0.86 -15.83 -22.88
N VAL A 229 -0.35 -15.26 -22.82
CA VAL A 229 -0.53 -13.85 -22.45
C VAL A 229 -0.34 -13.68 -20.95
N THR A 230 0.53 -12.76 -20.54
CA THR A 230 0.80 -12.48 -19.13
C THR A 230 0.75 -11.00 -18.82
N LEU A 231 0.24 -10.68 -17.63
CA LEU A 231 0.27 -9.34 -17.07
C LEU A 231 1.41 -9.26 -16.04
N LYS A 232 2.28 -8.25 -16.20
CA LYS A 232 3.27 -7.85 -15.20
C LYS A 232 2.93 -6.44 -14.73
N MET A 233 3.13 -6.18 -13.44
CA MET A 233 2.91 -4.87 -12.85
C MET A 233 4.14 -4.47 -12.05
N SER A 234 4.49 -3.19 -12.08
CA SER A 234 5.58 -2.61 -11.32
C SER A 234 5.17 -1.25 -10.79
N GLY A 235 5.69 -0.88 -9.62
CA GLY A 235 5.41 0.40 -8.99
C GLY A 235 5.37 0.27 -7.47
N PRO A 236 5.50 1.39 -6.73
CA PRO A 236 5.55 1.35 -5.27
C PRO A 236 4.38 0.62 -4.63
N GLY A 237 3.14 0.92 -5.07
CA GLY A 237 1.94 0.23 -4.57
C GLY A 237 1.94 -1.28 -4.84
N VAL A 238 2.47 -1.73 -5.98
CA VAL A 238 2.57 -3.17 -6.30
C VAL A 238 3.55 -3.86 -5.37
N PHE A 239 4.71 -3.27 -5.14
CA PHE A 239 5.73 -3.81 -4.23
C PHE A 239 5.25 -3.82 -2.78
N SER A 240 4.59 -2.76 -2.31
CA SER A 240 4.04 -2.70 -0.96
C SER A 240 2.97 -3.77 -0.72
N VAL A 241 2.08 -4.01 -1.69
CA VAL A 241 1.06 -5.06 -1.60
C VAL A 241 1.68 -6.45 -1.60
N ALA A 242 2.68 -6.70 -2.46
CA ALA A 242 3.40 -7.96 -2.50
C ALA A 242 4.17 -8.21 -1.20
N ALA A 243 4.90 -7.22 -0.69
CA ALA A 243 5.62 -7.30 0.58
C ALA A 243 4.68 -7.61 1.75
N ARG A 244 3.53 -6.92 1.84
CA ARG A 244 2.51 -7.21 2.87
C ARG A 244 2.01 -8.66 2.79
N ALA A 245 1.76 -9.17 1.58
CA ALA A 245 1.30 -10.55 1.40
C ALA A 245 2.38 -11.56 1.84
N THR A 246 3.64 -11.33 1.46
CA THR A 246 4.78 -12.15 1.90
C THR A 246 4.93 -12.12 3.42
N ILE A 247 5.00 -10.94 4.03
CA ILE A 247 5.14 -10.78 5.48
C ILE A 247 3.99 -11.48 6.20
N LYS A 248 2.74 -11.28 5.76
CA LYS A 248 1.57 -11.94 6.37
C LYS A 248 1.72 -13.47 6.30
N ASN A 249 2.11 -14.02 5.16
CA ASN A 249 2.26 -15.45 4.99
C ASN A 249 3.40 -16.00 5.86
N GLU A 250 4.54 -15.30 5.92
CA GLU A 250 5.68 -15.68 6.76
C GLU A 250 5.34 -15.62 8.24
N VAL A 251 4.67 -14.55 8.71
CA VAL A 251 4.20 -14.44 10.09
C VAL A 251 3.26 -15.60 10.42
N MET A 252 2.27 -15.90 9.57
CA MET A 252 1.35 -17.00 9.82
C MET A 252 2.06 -18.37 9.88
N ARG A 253 3.04 -18.61 9.01
CA ARG A 253 3.79 -19.87 8.97
C ARG A 253 4.77 -20.01 10.13
N LEU A 254 5.59 -18.98 10.37
CA LEU A 254 6.63 -19.01 11.41
C LEU A 254 6.02 -18.94 12.80
N SER A 255 5.08 -18.02 13.06
CA SER A 255 4.41 -17.95 14.37
C SER A 255 3.59 -19.21 14.63
N GLY A 256 2.95 -19.78 13.61
CA GLY A 256 2.26 -21.07 13.74
C GLY A 256 3.20 -22.21 14.11
N LEU A 257 4.35 -22.32 13.43
CA LEU A 257 5.37 -23.31 13.74
C LEU A 257 5.97 -23.11 15.14
N SER A 258 6.31 -21.88 15.51
CA SER A 258 6.81 -21.54 16.85
C SER A 258 5.80 -21.89 17.93
N ALA A 259 4.51 -21.58 17.74
CA ALA A 259 3.46 -21.94 18.68
C ALA A 259 3.35 -23.47 18.85
N VAL A 260 3.42 -24.24 17.76
CA VAL A 260 3.43 -25.70 17.81
C VAL A 260 4.65 -26.22 18.58
N ILE A 261 5.84 -25.70 18.30
CA ILE A 261 7.08 -26.09 19.00
C ILE A 261 6.97 -25.79 20.49
N ILE A 262 6.49 -24.60 20.86
CA ILE A 262 6.29 -24.21 22.26
C ILE A 262 5.29 -25.14 22.93
N VAL A 263 4.12 -25.37 22.33
CA VAL A 263 3.09 -26.25 22.90
C VAL A 263 3.61 -27.68 23.07
N LEU A 264 4.30 -28.23 22.07
CA LEU A 264 4.88 -29.57 22.15
C LEU A 264 6.00 -29.67 23.19
N GLY A 265 6.87 -28.65 23.28
CA GLY A 265 7.93 -28.58 24.29
C GLY A 265 7.35 -28.51 25.71
N LEU A 266 6.37 -27.64 25.93
CA LEU A 266 5.66 -27.56 27.21
C LEU A 266 4.89 -28.84 27.53
N LEU A 267 4.28 -29.49 26.53
CA LEU A 267 3.61 -30.77 26.72
C LEU A 267 4.60 -31.88 27.07
N ALA A 268 5.81 -31.88 26.49
CA ALA A 268 6.86 -32.84 26.84
C ALA A 268 7.35 -32.65 28.28
N VAL A 269 7.52 -31.41 28.74
CA VAL A 269 7.98 -31.07 30.10
C VAL A 269 6.88 -31.28 31.14
N TYR A 270 5.66 -30.81 30.86
CA TYR A 270 4.55 -30.86 31.81
C TYR A 270 3.76 -32.16 31.76
N ARG A 271 3.77 -32.87 30.63
CA ARG A 271 3.01 -34.11 30.37
C ARG A 271 1.50 -33.97 30.66
N SER A 272 0.98 -32.75 30.67
CA SER A 272 -0.41 -32.43 31.02
C SER A 272 -0.92 -31.26 30.20
N ALA A 273 -1.94 -31.51 29.39
CA ALA A 273 -2.59 -30.46 28.58
C ALA A 273 -3.19 -29.35 29.46
N ALA A 274 -3.70 -29.69 30.64
CA ALA A 274 -4.24 -28.72 31.58
C ALA A 274 -3.17 -27.73 32.07
N ALA A 275 -1.95 -28.22 32.36
CA ALA A 275 -0.84 -27.36 32.79
C ALA A 275 -0.37 -26.43 31.65
N VAL A 276 -0.34 -26.93 30.41
CA VAL A 276 -0.02 -26.10 29.23
C VAL A 276 -1.05 -25.00 29.04
N ILE A 277 -2.35 -25.33 29.10
CA ILE A 277 -3.44 -24.35 28.96
C ILE A 277 -3.35 -23.31 30.09
N LEU A 278 -3.19 -23.75 31.34
CA LEU A 278 -3.07 -22.84 32.48
C LEU A 278 -1.82 -21.93 32.39
N GLY A 279 -0.75 -22.38 31.71
CA GLY A 279 0.42 -21.56 31.40
C GLY A 279 0.21 -20.54 30.29
N LEU A 280 -0.62 -20.85 29.29
CA LEU A 280 -0.88 -19.95 28.16
C LEU A 280 -2.00 -18.94 28.42
N VAL A 281 -2.95 -19.26 29.30
CA VAL A 281 -4.09 -18.39 29.63
C VAL A 281 -3.66 -16.99 30.11
N PRO A 282 -2.69 -16.83 31.04
CA PRO A 282 -2.22 -15.51 31.46
C PRO A 282 -1.59 -14.71 30.33
N VAL A 283 -0.80 -15.38 29.47
CA VAL A 283 -0.13 -14.77 28.32
C VAL A 283 -1.16 -14.25 27.32
N ALA A 284 -2.14 -15.08 26.96
CA ALA A 284 -3.23 -14.70 26.06
C ALA A 284 -4.07 -13.55 26.64
N SER A 285 -4.34 -13.59 27.95
CA SER A 285 -5.06 -12.53 28.66
C SER A 285 -4.31 -11.21 28.62
N GLY A 286 -3.00 -11.24 28.88
CA GLY A 286 -2.12 -10.07 28.84
C GLY A 286 -2.01 -9.48 27.43
N ALA A 287 -1.84 -10.31 26.42
CA ALA A 287 -1.82 -9.88 25.02
C ALA A 287 -3.13 -9.18 24.63
N LEU A 288 -4.28 -9.79 24.98
CA LEU A 288 -5.60 -9.23 24.70
C LEU A 288 -5.82 -7.88 25.41
N ALA A 289 -5.45 -7.82 26.70
CA ALA A 289 -5.52 -6.57 27.47
C ALA A 289 -4.62 -5.49 26.88
N GLY A 290 -3.40 -5.82 26.46
CA GLY A 290 -2.48 -4.90 25.81
C GLY A 290 -3.05 -4.30 24.52
N VAL A 291 -3.59 -5.14 23.64
CA VAL A 291 -4.24 -4.66 22.40
C VAL A 291 -5.47 -3.78 22.73
N ALA A 292 -6.28 -4.16 23.71
CA ALA A 292 -7.43 -3.38 24.14
C ALA A 292 -7.02 -2.01 24.70
N CYS A 293 -5.96 -1.93 25.50
CA CYS A 293 -5.42 -0.68 26.02
C CYS A 293 -4.92 0.23 24.90
N VAL A 294 -4.22 -0.31 23.90
CA VAL A 294 -3.78 0.47 22.72
C VAL A 294 -4.98 0.98 21.93
N ALA A 295 -5.98 0.13 21.70
CA ALA A 295 -7.19 0.50 20.97
C ALA A 295 -7.96 1.63 21.68
N LEU A 296 -8.11 1.56 23.01
CA LEU A 296 -8.77 2.60 23.81
C LEU A 296 -7.95 3.89 23.90
N GLY A 297 -6.64 3.79 24.05
CA GLY A 297 -5.75 4.95 24.25
C GLY A 297 -5.47 5.74 22.97
N PHE A 298 -5.38 5.06 21.82
CA PHE A 298 -4.95 5.66 20.55
C PHE A 298 -6.03 5.63 19.45
N GLY A 299 -7.17 4.95 19.67
CA GLY A 299 -8.29 4.85 18.72
C GLY A 299 -8.04 3.95 17.50
N VAL A 300 -6.78 3.76 17.10
CA VAL A 300 -6.36 2.87 16.01
C VAL A 300 -5.15 2.03 16.43
N VAL A 301 -5.17 0.76 16.04
CA VAL A 301 -4.07 -0.18 16.27
C VAL A 301 -3.25 -0.26 14.98
N HIS A 302 -2.00 0.21 15.03
CA HIS A 302 -1.09 0.12 13.89
C HIS A 302 -0.53 -1.29 13.78
N GLY A 303 -0.47 -1.84 12.57
CA GLY A 303 0.03 -3.20 12.33
C GLY A 303 1.46 -3.43 12.85
N ILE A 304 2.33 -2.41 12.77
CA ILE A 304 3.70 -2.50 13.27
C ILE A 304 3.77 -2.60 14.81
N THR A 305 2.84 -1.96 15.53
CA THR A 305 2.74 -2.05 16.99
C THR A 305 2.41 -3.47 17.43
N LEU A 306 1.51 -4.15 16.70
CA LEU A 306 1.24 -5.57 16.92
C LEU A 306 2.46 -6.44 16.62
N GLY A 307 3.22 -6.11 15.59
CA GLY A 307 4.48 -6.78 15.25
C GLY A 307 5.49 -6.75 16.40
N PHE A 308 5.75 -5.56 16.98
CA PHE A 308 6.58 -5.44 18.18
C PHE A 308 5.96 -6.11 19.41
N GLY A 309 4.62 -6.09 19.54
CA GLY A 309 3.93 -6.76 20.65
C GLY A 309 4.15 -8.28 20.67
N ILE A 310 4.32 -8.92 19.50
CA ILE A 310 4.54 -10.37 19.40
C ILE A 310 5.86 -10.81 20.05
N THR A 311 6.92 -9.99 20.01
CA THR A 311 8.19 -10.36 20.66
C THR A 311 8.05 -10.35 22.18
N LEU A 312 7.28 -9.41 22.74
CA LEU A 312 6.97 -9.34 24.17
C LEU A 312 6.14 -10.55 24.66
N ILE A 313 5.31 -11.13 23.79
CA ILE A 313 4.57 -12.35 24.14
C ILE A 313 5.52 -13.52 24.39
N GLY A 314 6.63 -13.61 23.64
CA GLY A 314 7.66 -14.63 23.84
C GLY A 314 8.26 -14.58 25.25
N GLU A 315 8.72 -13.40 25.66
CA GLU A 315 9.24 -13.16 27.02
C GLU A 315 8.16 -13.41 28.10
N ALA A 316 6.89 -13.07 27.84
CA ALA A 316 5.81 -13.26 28.79
C ALA A 316 5.54 -14.75 29.11
N VAL A 317 5.77 -15.66 28.17
CA VAL A 317 5.58 -17.11 28.36
C VAL A 317 6.54 -17.65 29.41
N ASP A 318 7.76 -17.13 29.48
CA ASP A 318 8.81 -17.61 30.40
C ASP A 318 8.42 -17.44 31.88
N TYR A 319 7.70 -16.36 32.20
CA TYR A 319 7.17 -16.16 33.57
C TYR A 319 6.16 -17.23 33.98
N SER A 320 5.33 -17.67 33.02
CA SER A 320 4.36 -18.73 33.27
C SER A 320 5.08 -20.07 33.47
N ILE A 321 6.14 -20.32 32.68
CA ILE A 321 6.99 -21.50 32.85
C ILE A 321 7.65 -21.51 34.23
N TYR A 322 8.28 -20.41 34.63
CA TYR A 322 8.95 -20.27 35.92
C TYR A 322 8.00 -20.54 37.09
N LEU A 323 6.79 -19.95 37.03
CA LEU A 323 5.75 -20.17 38.03
C LEU A 323 5.37 -21.66 38.14
N PHE A 324 5.12 -22.33 37.01
CA PHE A 324 4.70 -23.73 37.03
C PHE A 324 5.81 -24.69 37.48
N ILE A 325 7.06 -24.47 37.04
CA ILE A 325 8.21 -25.26 37.49
C ILE A 325 8.41 -25.14 39.01
N GLN A 326 8.36 -23.92 39.56
CA GLN A 326 8.53 -23.72 41.00
C GLN A 326 7.32 -24.21 41.82
N SER A 327 6.12 -24.15 41.25
CA SER A 327 4.91 -24.63 41.95
C SER A 327 4.82 -26.16 42.02
N ARG A 328 5.50 -26.90 41.14
CA ARG A 328 5.54 -28.38 41.15
C ARG A 328 6.11 -28.96 42.44
N GLY A 329 7.05 -28.28 43.09
CA GLY A 329 7.61 -28.69 44.38
C GLY A 329 6.64 -28.60 45.56
N LEU A 330 5.46 -27.98 45.37
CA LEU A 330 4.42 -27.84 46.39
C LEU A 330 3.27 -28.85 46.26
N ALA A 331 3.33 -29.77 45.28
CA ALA A 331 2.28 -30.77 45.08
C ALA A 331 2.23 -31.73 46.29
N GLY A 332 1.36 -31.44 47.26
CA GLY A 332 1.22 -32.16 48.53
C GLY A 332 1.55 -31.34 49.80
N ALA A 333 1.94 -30.06 49.66
CA ALA A 333 2.33 -29.21 50.78
C ALA A 333 1.14 -28.59 51.53
N SER A 334 1.33 -28.28 52.82
CA SER A 334 0.30 -27.66 53.67
C SER A 334 -0.08 -26.25 53.15
N PRO A 335 -1.30 -25.74 53.41
CA PRO A 335 -1.70 -24.37 53.08
C PRO A 335 -0.72 -23.29 53.59
N SER A 336 -0.02 -23.56 54.70
CA SER A 336 1.05 -22.70 55.25
C SER A 336 2.26 -22.59 54.33
N ASP A 337 2.65 -23.71 53.72
CA ASP A 337 3.86 -23.82 52.90
C ASP A 337 3.62 -23.17 51.54
N SER A 338 2.40 -23.30 51.01
CA SER A 338 1.92 -22.58 49.84
C SER A 338 1.89 -21.06 50.04
N ALA A 339 1.62 -20.58 51.27
CA ALA A 339 1.64 -19.15 51.59
C ALA A 339 3.09 -18.61 51.72
N HIS A 340 4.00 -19.40 52.29
CA HIS A 340 5.41 -19.04 52.37
C HIS A 340 6.08 -18.99 50.99
N TRP A 341 5.84 -20.00 50.15
CA TRP A 341 6.36 -20.04 48.78
C TRP A 341 5.92 -18.85 47.93
N ARG A 342 4.64 -18.45 48.01
CA ARG A 342 4.15 -17.25 47.29
C ARG A 342 4.90 -15.99 47.69
N ARG A 343 5.33 -15.86 48.95
CA ARG A 343 6.09 -14.70 49.43
C ARG A 343 7.55 -14.70 48.97
N SER A 344 8.16 -15.87 48.76
CA SER A 344 9.56 -15.98 48.32
C SER A 344 9.71 -15.88 46.80
N VAL A 345 8.73 -16.35 46.02
CA VAL A 345 8.81 -16.39 44.55
C VAL A 345 8.42 -15.06 43.89
N TRP A 346 7.43 -14.36 44.46
CA TRP A 346 6.88 -13.14 43.86
C TRP A 346 7.87 -11.96 43.73
N PRO A 347 8.83 -11.73 44.66
CA PRO A 347 9.88 -10.73 44.47
C PRO A 347 10.73 -10.97 43.22
N THR A 348 11.08 -12.23 42.92
CA THR A 348 11.90 -12.58 41.75
C THR A 348 11.14 -12.34 40.44
N ILE A 349 9.86 -12.74 40.38
CA ILE A 349 9.01 -12.49 39.20
C ILE A 349 8.81 -10.98 38.99
N ARG A 350 8.62 -10.20 40.07
CA ARG A 350 8.53 -8.74 40.00
C ARG A 350 9.81 -8.07 39.56
N LEU A 351 10.96 -8.56 40.03
CA LEU A 351 12.26 -8.06 39.60
C LEU A 351 12.44 -8.30 38.11
N GLY A 352 12.16 -9.51 37.61
CA GLY A 352 12.20 -9.82 36.19
C GLY A 352 11.27 -8.94 35.36
N LEU A 353 10.05 -8.66 35.84
CA LEU A 353 9.12 -7.76 35.16
C LEU A 353 9.63 -6.30 35.05
N LEU A 354 10.45 -5.85 36.01
CA LEU A 354 10.95 -4.47 36.08
C LEU A 354 12.24 -4.24 35.27
N THR A 355 12.97 -5.30 34.93
CA THR A 355 14.26 -5.27 34.23
C THR A 355 14.11 -5.68 32.78
#